data_AF-A0ABD2M0T4-F1
#
_entry.id   AF-A0ABD2M0T4-F1
#
_cell.length_a   1.000
_cell.length_b   1.000
_cell.length_c   1.000
_cell.angle_alpha   90.00
_cell.angle_beta   90.00
_cell.angle_gamma   90.00
#
_symmetry.space_group_name_H-M   'P 1'
#
loop_
_entity.id
_entity.type
_entity.pdbx_description
1 polymer ?
#
loop_
_entity_poly.entity_id
_entity_poly.type
_entity_poly.pdbx_seq_one_letter_code
_entity_poly.pdbx_strand_id
1 'polypeptide(L)'
;MACHSRFLRDINNAPRGRQHFEATHRVYTIYSRHDDVVGYLDCDGLLVSSIPSQDNHIELIGFSHLGTIFVTAKEQLELINGNYDQLQKINVTINWLRTPEETVKMARKMFPFWELGI
;
A
#
# COMPACT_ATOMS: atom_id res chain seq x y z
N MET A 1 13.56 -5.04 -10.31
CA MET A 1 13.46 -5.59 -8.94
C MET A 1 14.64 -6.54 -8.71
N ALA A 2 15.40 -6.35 -7.62
CA ALA A 2 16.50 -7.25 -7.28
C ALA A 2 15.98 -8.43 -6.45
N CYS A 3 15.41 -9.43 -7.12
CA CYS A 3 14.92 -10.64 -6.46
C CYS A 3 16.07 -11.45 -5.85
N HIS A 4 15.77 -12.19 -4.77
CA HIS A 4 16.71 -13.05 -4.05
C HIS A 4 17.98 -12.37 -3.54
N SER A 5 17.95 -11.04 -3.33
CA SER A 5 19.04 -10.37 -2.65
C SER A 5 19.30 -11.03 -1.30
N ARG A 6 20.58 -11.10 -0.88
CA ARG A 6 20.94 -11.70 0.40
C ARG A 6 20.16 -11.07 1.56
N PHE A 7 20.00 -9.75 1.51
CA PHE A 7 19.19 -8.99 2.45
C PHE A 7 17.73 -9.48 2.55
N LEU A 8 17.03 -9.61 1.42
CA LEU A 8 15.64 -10.08 1.42
C LEU A 8 15.53 -11.53 1.88
N ARG A 9 16.50 -12.38 1.52
CA ARG A 9 16.56 -13.76 2.02
C ARG A 9 16.74 -13.81 3.53
N ASP A 10 17.60 -12.97 4.09
CA ASP A 10 17.86 -12.95 5.54
C ASP A 10 16.61 -12.50 6.31
N ILE A 11 15.89 -11.49 5.81
CA ILE A 11 14.61 -11.04 6.39
C ILE A 11 13.53 -12.13 6.30
N ASN A 12 13.34 -12.72 5.12
CA ASN A 12 12.27 -13.69 4.88
C ASN A 12 12.51 -15.04 5.59
N ASN A 13 13.76 -15.37 5.93
CA ASN A 13 14.10 -16.59 6.69
C ASN A 13 14.21 -16.35 8.21
N ALA A 14 13.94 -15.14 8.69
CA ALA A 14 13.93 -14.87 10.12
C ALA A 14 12.92 -15.78 10.85
N PRO A 15 13.22 -16.27 12.06
CA PRO A 15 12.31 -17.13 12.82
C PRO A 15 10.90 -16.54 12.96
N ARG A 16 9.87 -17.39 12.88
CA ARG A 16 8.46 -16.98 13.09
C ARG A 16 8.33 -16.21 14.40
N GLY A 17 7.68 -15.04 14.36
CA GLY A 17 7.58 -14.12 15.49
C GLY A 17 8.62 -13.00 15.53
N ARG A 18 9.70 -13.08 14.72
CA ARG A 18 10.61 -11.95 14.42
C ARG A 18 10.29 -11.24 13.10
N GLN A 19 9.29 -11.74 12.38
CA GLN A 19 8.75 -11.14 11.15
C GLN A 19 7.59 -10.18 11.41
N HIS A 20 7.18 -10.01 12.68
CA HIS A 20 6.38 -8.85 13.06
C HIS A 20 7.33 -7.65 13.04
N PHE A 21 7.43 -7.02 11.87
CA PHE A 21 8.19 -5.81 11.62
C PHE A 21 7.71 -4.70 12.58
N GLU A 22 8.32 -4.60 13.76
CA GLU A 22 8.13 -3.60 14.83
C GLU A 22 6.69 -3.35 15.35
N ALA A 23 5.68 -3.93 14.72
CA ALA A 23 4.29 -3.74 15.06
C ALA A 23 3.95 -4.50 16.34
N THR A 24 3.71 -3.74 17.40
CA THR A 24 3.38 -4.27 18.73
C THR A 24 1.96 -4.83 18.82
N HIS A 25 1.04 -4.39 17.94
CA HIS A 25 -0.37 -4.72 18.05
C HIS A 25 -0.99 -5.22 16.75
N ARG A 26 -0.80 -4.51 15.63
CA ARG A 26 -1.44 -4.85 14.34
C ARG A 26 -0.58 -4.48 13.14
N VAL A 27 -0.70 -5.26 12.07
CA VAL A 27 -0.07 -5.05 10.77
C VAL A 27 -1.14 -5.00 9.70
N TYR A 28 -1.21 -3.87 8.99
CA TYR A 28 -2.05 -3.68 7.81
C TYR A 28 -1.17 -3.30 6.64
N THR A 29 -1.47 -3.85 5.46
CA THR A 29 -0.76 -3.50 4.23
C THR A 29 -1.70 -2.79 3.28
N ILE A 30 -1.24 -1.68 2.69
CA ILE A 30 -1.92 -0.97 1.61
C ILE A 30 -0.99 -1.03 0.41
N TYR A 31 -1.43 -1.63 -0.68
CA TYR A 31 -0.60 -1.84 -1.86
C TYR A 31 -1.41 -1.69 -3.15
N SER A 32 -0.73 -1.54 -4.28
CA SER A 32 -1.36 -1.39 -5.59
C SER A 32 -0.85 -2.40 -6.59
N ARG A 33 -1.74 -2.93 -7.44
CA ARG A 33 -1.36 -3.78 -8.58
C ARG A 33 -0.48 -3.08 -9.61
N HIS A 34 -0.51 -1.74 -9.62
CA HIS A 34 0.20 -0.92 -10.60
C HIS A 34 1.29 -0.06 -9.93
N ASP A 35 1.75 -0.47 -8.74
CA ASP A 35 2.93 0.14 -8.13
C ASP A 35 4.13 -0.05 -9.06
N ASP A 36 4.66 1.05 -9.56
CA ASP A 36 5.71 1.13 -10.58
C ASP A 36 7.12 1.07 -10.01
N VAL A 37 7.27 1.13 -8.69
CA VAL A 37 8.56 1.13 -8.00
C VAL A 37 8.83 -0.22 -7.33
N VAL A 38 7.90 -0.65 -6.48
CA VAL A 38 7.98 -1.89 -5.71
C VAL A 38 7.40 -3.07 -6.49
N GLY A 39 6.41 -2.83 -7.35
CA GLY A 39 5.72 -3.88 -8.09
C GLY A 39 4.69 -4.65 -7.26
N TYR A 40 3.82 -5.39 -7.97
CA TYR A 40 2.78 -6.21 -7.34
C TYR A 40 3.29 -7.60 -6.94
N LEU A 41 4.00 -8.27 -7.84
CA LEU A 41 4.52 -9.63 -7.62
C LEU A 41 6.04 -9.63 -7.69
N ASP A 42 6.65 -10.48 -6.87
CA ASP A 42 8.07 -10.78 -6.96
C ASP A 42 8.36 -11.78 -8.10
N CYS A 43 9.63 -12.18 -8.22
CA CYS A 43 10.05 -13.11 -9.26
C CYS A 43 9.48 -14.53 -9.14
N ASP A 44 9.02 -14.92 -7.94
CA ASP A 44 8.40 -16.22 -7.69
C ASP A 44 6.87 -16.15 -7.80
N GLY A 45 6.32 -14.99 -8.16
CA GLY A 45 4.88 -14.75 -8.26
C GLY A 45 4.20 -14.52 -6.91
N LEU A 46 4.97 -14.23 -5.86
CA LEU A 46 4.44 -13.90 -4.54
C LEU A 46 4.17 -12.41 -4.44
N LEU A 47 3.11 -12.04 -3.72
CA LEU A 47 2.77 -10.65 -3.45
C LEU A 47 3.90 -9.98 -2.65
N VAL A 48 4.55 -8.97 -3.22
CA VAL A 48 5.73 -8.31 -2.62
C VAL A 48 5.40 -7.68 -1.28
N SER A 49 4.21 -7.09 -1.15
CA SER A 49 3.76 -6.41 0.06
C SER A 49 3.16 -7.35 1.11
N SER A 50 3.11 -8.67 0.86
CA SER A 50 2.54 -9.62 1.82
C SER A 50 3.44 -9.80 3.02
N ILE A 51 2.91 -9.57 4.22
CA ILE A 51 3.62 -9.82 5.47
C ILE A 51 3.01 -11.06 6.16
N PRO A 52 3.82 -12.07 6.54
CA PRO A 52 3.35 -13.17 7.36
C PRO A 52 2.69 -12.67 8.64
N SER A 53 1.51 -13.19 8.95
CA SER A 53 0.70 -12.79 10.12
C SER A 53 0.12 -11.37 10.07
N GLN A 54 0.04 -10.72 8.90
CA GLN A 54 -0.72 -9.46 8.79
C GLN A 54 -2.19 -9.66 9.17
N ASP A 55 -2.78 -8.66 9.83
CA ASP A 55 -4.19 -8.71 10.26
C ASP A 55 -5.14 -8.53 9.09
N ASN A 56 -4.79 -7.64 8.14
CA ASN A 56 -5.58 -7.40 6.94
C ASN A 56 -4.78 -6.64 5.87
N HIS A 57 -5.40 -6.42 4.73
CA HIS A 57 -4.85 -5.61 3.65
C HIS A 57 -5.89 -4.81 2.88
N ILE A 58 -5.44 -3.77 2.19
CA ILE A 58 -6.18 -2.98 1.22
C ILE A 58 -5.44 -3.08 -0.11
N GLU A 59 -6.05 -3.75 -1.08
CA GLU A 59 -5.54 -3.82 -2.45
C GLU A 59 -6.16 -2.71 -3.29
N LEU A 60 -5.30 -1.91 -3.91
CA LEU A 60 -5.67 -0.85 -4.84
C LEU A 60 -5.40 -1.28 -6.28
N ILE A 61 -6.21 -0.76 -7.21
CA ILE A 61 -6.02 -0.99 -8.64
C ILE A 61 -5.67 0.33 -9.31
N GLY A 62 -4.54 0.34 -10.03
CA GLY A 62 -4.09 1.40 -10.92
C GLY A 62 -3.42 2.59 -10.22
N PHE A 63 -2.98 2.46 -8.97
CA PHE A 63 -2.22 3.52 -8.29
C PHE A 63 -0.73 3.29 -8.49
N SER A 64 0.02 4.35 -8.78
CA SER A 64 1.49 4.30 -8.72
C SER A 64 1.96 4.16 -7.28
N HIS A 65 3.26 4.02 -7.07
CA HIS A 65 3.85 3.98 -5.73
C HIS A 65 3.45 5.21 -4.90
N LEU A 66 3.66 6.41 -5.46
CA LEU A 66 3.29 7.66 -4.80
C LEU A 66 1.77 7.81 -4.65
N GLY A 67 1.00 7.35 -5.63
CA GLY A 67 -0.46 7.33 -5.55
C GLY A 67 -0.95 6.50 -4.37
N THR A 68 -0.34 5.35 -4.14
CA THR A 68 -0.64 4.46 -3.01
C THR A 68 -0.36 5.16 -1.68
N ILE A 69 0.73 5.92 -1.57
CA ILE A 69 1.09 6.63 -0.32
C ILE A 69 0.17 7.83 -0.07
N PHE A 70 -0.04 8.69 -1.07
CA PHE A 70 -0.67 9.99 -0.82
C PHE A 70 -2.18 9.97 -0.93
N VAL A 71 -2.75 9.16 -1.82
CA VAL A 71 -4.20 9.13 -2.00
C VAL A 71 -4.88 8.33 -0.87
N THR A 72 -4.12 7.50 -0.15
CA THR A 72 -4.66 6.68 0.95
C THR A 72 -4.52 7.32 2.33
N ALA A 73 -4.26 8.63 2.39
CA ALA A 73 -4.02 9.33 3.65
C ALA A 73 -5.21 9.22 4.63
N LYS A 74 -6.43 9.16 4.11
CA LYS A 74 -7.63 8.98 4.94
C LYS A 74 -7.66 7.58 5.57
N GLU A 75 -7.36 6.55 4.80
CA GLU A 75 -7.33 5.15 5.21
C GLU A 75 -6.24 4.91 6.25
N GLN A 76 -5.07 5.53 6.04
CA GLN A 76 -3.99 5.54 7.02
C GLN A 76 -4.42 6.18 8.35
N LEU A 77 -5.18 7.28 8.32
CA LEU A 77 -5.71 7.91 9.54
C LEU A 77 -6.76 7.03 10.24
N GLU A 78 -7.66 6.39 9.51
CA GLU A 78 -8.62 5.45 10.11
C GLU A 78 -7.91 4.26 10.78
N LEU A 79 -6.84 3.75 10.18
CA LEU A 79 -5.99 2.70 10.77
C LEU A 79 -5.35 3.14 12.10
N ILE A 80 -4.80 4.37 12.13
CA ILE A 80 -4.18 4.95 13.33
C ILE A 80 -5.23 5.15 14.44
N ASN A 81 -6.44 5.57 14.08
CA ASN A 81 -7.54 5.81 15.02
C ASN A 81 -8.20 4.52 15.53
N GLY A 82 -7.81 3.36 15.03
CA GLY A 82 -8.38 2.08 15.43
C GLY A 82 -9.73 1.75 14.77
N ASN A 83 -10.11 2.48 13.72
CA ASN A 83 -11.40 2.34 13.03
C ASN A 83 -11.35 1.28 11.92
N TYR A 84 -10.91 0.08 12.26
CA TYR A 84 -10.61 -0.99 11.31
C TYR A 84 -11.82 -1.45 10.48
N ASP A 85 -13.03 -1.42 11.07
CA ASP A 85 -14.26 -1.86 10.39
C ASP A 85 -14.72 -0.90 9.28
N GLN A 86 -14.29 0.37 9.33
CA GLN A 86 -14.64 1.34 8.29
C GLN A 86 -13.86 1.10 6.99
N LEU A 87 -12.73 0.40 7.06
CA LEU A 87 -11.84 0.18 5.92
C LEU A 87 -12.45 -0.70 4.83
N GLN A 88 -13.32 -1.65 5.19
CA GLN A 88 -14.03 -2.47 4.19
C GLN A 88 -14.94 -1.62 3.29
N LYS A 89 -15.58 -0.59 3.84
CA LYS A 89 -16.45 0.34 3.09
C LYS A 89 -15.62 1.29 2.23
N ILE A 90 -14.45 1.66 2.71
CA ILE A 90 -13.55 2.57 2.02
C ILE A 90 -12.85 1.88 0.84
N ASN A 91 -12.40 0.63 1.00
CA ASN A 91 -11.81 -0.18 -0.07
C ASN A 91 -12.76 -0.34 -1.27
N VAL A 92 -14.04 -0.56 -0.99
CA VAL A 92 -15.10 -0.55 -2.02
C VAL A 92 -15.14 0.82 -2.70
N THR A 93 -15.18 1.91 -1.94
CA THR A 93 -15.30 3.28 -2.46
C THR A 93 -14.11 3.70 -3.35
N ILE A 94 -12.86 3.37 -3.00
CA ILE A 94 -11.69 3.71 -3.82
C ILE A 94 -11.74 3.00 -5.18
N ASN A 95 -12.18 1.74 -5.20
CA ASN A 95 -12.37 1.00 -6.44
C ASN A 95 -13.51 1.59 -7.30
N TRP A 96 -14.54 2.18 -6.69
CA TRP A 96 -15.65 2.83 -7.40
C TRP A 96 -15.38 4.28 -7.84
N LEU A 97 -14.52 5.03 -7.16
CA LEU A 97 -14.24 6.45 -7.43
C LEU A 97 -13.44 6.70 -8.73
N ARG A 98 -13.31 5.70 -9.60
CA ARG A 98 -12.50 5.81 -10.81
C ARG A 98 -13.31 5.84 -12.10
N THR A 99 -13.64 7.07 -12.51
CA THR A 99 -13.29 7.52 -13.86
C THR A 99 -11.92 8.23 -13.81
N PRO A 100 -11.13 8.24 -14.90
CA PRO A 100 -9.79 8.84 -14.93
C PRO A 100 -9.71 10.32 -14.49
N GLU A 101 -10.81 11.09 -14.62
CA GLU A 101 -10.84 12.52 -14.32
C GLU A 101 -10.75 12.88 -12.83
N GLU A 102 -11.32 12.06 -11.94
CA GLU A 102 -11.42 12.40 -10.51
C GLU A 102 -10.09 12.21 -9.78
N THR A 103 -9.25 11.28 -10.25
CA THR A 103 -7.91 11.07 -9.68
C THR A 103 -7.00 12.29 -9.90
N VAL A 104 -7.12 12.95 -11.06
CA VAL A 104 -6.36 14.18 -11.39
C VAL A 104 -6.86 15.36 -10.55
N LYS A 105 -8.17 15.48 -10.33
CA LYS A 105 -8.74 16.54 -9.48
C LYS A 105 -8.35 16.40 -8.01
N MET A 106 -8.38 15.19 -7.45
CA MET A 106 -7.94 14.96 -6.07
C MET A 106 -6.44 15.22 -5.90
N ALA A 107 -5.61 14.75 -6.83
CA ALA A 107 -4.16 15.01 -6.79
C ALA A 107 -3.85 16.51 -6.84
N ARG A 108 -4.52 17.28 -7.72
CA ARG A 108 -4.40 18.75 -7.76
C ARG A 108 -4.86 19.44 -6.47
N LYS A 109 -5.87 18.90 -5.80
CA LYS A 109 -6.40 19.47 -4.55
C LYS A 109 -5.50 19.19 -3.34
N MET A 110 -4.85 18.02 -3.30
CA MET A 110 -3.90 17.64 -2.24
C MET A 110 -2.49 18.21 -2.47
N PHE A 111 -2.06 18.34 -3.73
CA PHE A 111 -0.75 18.88 -4.11
C PHE A 111 -0.92 20.01 -5.13
N PRO A 112 -1.29 21.22 -4.68
CA PRO A 112 -1.56 22.34 -5.57
C PRO A 112 -0.32 22.85 -6.33
N PHE A 113 0.87 22.37 -5.99
CA PHE A 113 2.15 22.80 -6.59
C PHE A 113 2.70 21.84 -7.66
N TRP A 114 1.99 20.76 -7.99
CA TRP A 114 2.54 19.72 -8.89
C TRP A 114 2.63 20.12 -10.38
N GLU A 115 2.14 21.32 -10.74
CA GLU A 115 2.26 21.88 -12.10
C GLU A 115 3.45 22.85 -12.29
N LEU A 116 4.31 23.02 -11.29
CA LEU A 116 5.58 23.74 -11.47
C LEU A 116 6.68 22.72 -11.79
N GLY A 117 6.79 22.40 -13.08
CA GLY A 117 7.82 21.51 -13.60
C GLY A 117 9.22 21.92 -13.11
N ILE A 118 9.84 21.00 -12.36
CA ILE A 118 11.28 20.85 -12.16
C ILE A 118 11.56 19.36 -12.32
#